data_AF-A0A661CSV0-F1
#
_entry.id   AF-A0A661CSV0-F1
#
_cell.length_a   1.000
_cell.length_b   1.000
_cell.length_c   1.000
_cell.angle_alpha   90.00
_cell.angle_beta   90.00
_cell.angle_gamma   90.00
#
_symmetry.space_group_name_H-M   'P 1'
#
loop_
_entity.id
_entity.type
_entity.pdbx_description
1 polymer ?
#
loop_
_entity_poly.entity_id
_entity_poly.type
_entity_poly.pdbx_seq_one_letter_code
_entity_poly.pdbx_strand_id
1 'polypeptide(L)'
;MALTLARGNEKTLGEIVINKNTLHGKALLSVLLLLLGLVVGFIIIWFTTESPPVADAQPVSVPGPLVEAAWLADNFKNVVVLDVRTDEASFKKRSGGQSGPVNPCGAKARKGPFKVSGHIQGARLVLWKNVIENRQIGEVEVKYLVPGKESFEALMQNAGVNNDSAIVITSNSEHSKDVPLATRLYWTLKYFGHDNVAILNGGTARWIREKRGVKYGSSEANRGNFKASQARTEILATTDDVVKVTQRGGTQIVDVRKQEVYLGLNDPATLVRAHAKGHIPGAKNLPLDLMVNRAVFYSNAEISQVAALMKVDTDSSETIFYDNTGVDASIGWFVWYELLGNKNARLYDGSMHEWSLDAIRPVTSLKME
;
A
#
# COMPACT_ATOMS: atom_id res chain seq x y z
N MET A 1 1.99 76.37 -11.67
CA MET A 1 3.33 76.25 -11.07
C MET A 1 3.82 74.84 -11.37
N ALA A 2 4.66 74.56 -12.36
CA ALA A 2 5.74 75.32 -13.00
C ALA A 2 7.05 75.39 -12.17
N LEU A 3 7.98 74.48 -12.47
CA LEU A 3 9.36 74.81 -12.83
C LEU A 3 9.91 73.74 -13.81
N THR A 4 11.08 73.95 -14.40
CA THR A 4 11.47 73.38 -15.72
C THR A 4 12.98 73.05 -15.80
N LEU A 5 13.40 72.30 -16.84
CA LEU A 5 14.78 72.04 -17.33
C LEU A 5 15.52 70.85 -16.64
N ALA A 6 16.42 70.05 -17.27
CA ALA A 6 16.76 69.68 -18.68
C ALA A 6 17.76 68.46 -18.64
N ARG A 7 18.58 67.98 -19.62
CA ARG A 7 18.96 68.41 -20.99
C ARG A 7 19.63 67.30 -21.87
N GLY A 8 18.88 66.39 -22.51
CA GLY A 8 19.39 65.49 -23.58
C GLY A 8 20.13 64.20 -23.13
N ASN A 9 20.55 63.30 -24.02
CA ASN A 9 20.53 63.34 -25.49
C ASN A 9 20.50 61.92 -26.13
N GLU A 10 19.95 61.78 -27.34
CA GLU A 10 19.96 60.54 -28.14
C GLU A 10 21.13 60.49 -29.15
N LYS A 11 21.50 59.28 -29.61
CA LYS A 11 21.95 58.94 -31.00
C LYS A 11 22.24 57.44 -31.14
N THR A 12 21.37 56.66 -31.79
CA THR A 12 21.30 56.30 -33.24
C THR A 12 21.96 54.96 -33.58
N LEU A 13 21.20 54.11 -34.28
CA LEU A 13 21.61 52.81 -34.82
C LEU A 13 22.51 52.97 -36.05
N GLY A 14 23.27 51.92 -36.39
CA GLY A 14 23.97 51.78 -37.66
C GLY A 14 23.89 50.34 -38.17
N GLU A 15 23.29 50.14 -39.34
CA GLU A 15 23.26 48.86 -40.04
C GLU A 15 24.59 48.60 -40.77
N ILE A 16 24.96 47.33 -40.94
CA ILE A 16 26.06 46.93 -41.84
C ILE A 16 25.50 45.99 -42.90
N VAL A 17 25.40 46.50 -44.12
CA VAL A 17 25.06 45.74 -45.33
C VAL A 17 26.36 45.45 -46.09
N ILE A 18 26.59 44.18 -46.45
CA ILE A 18 27.68 43.78 -47.36
C ILE A 18 27.09 42.95 -48.50
N ASN A 19 27.60 43.20 -49.72
CA ASN A 19 26.98 42.84 -50.99
C ASN A 19 27.45 41.47 -51.54
N LYS A 20 26.75 40.96 -52.56
CA LYS A 20 27.09 39.73 -53.31
C LYS A 20 27.93 40.04 -54.57
N ASN A 21 28.42 38.96 -55.20
CA ASN A 21 29.29 38.88 -56.40
C ASN A 21 30.76 39.21 -56.06
N THR A 22 31.81 38.55 -56.57
CA THR A 22 31.98 37.41 -57.53
C THR A 22 33.37 36.78 -57.21
N LEU A 23 33.71 35.50 -57.38
CA LEU A 23 33.81 34.72 -58.62
C LEU A 23 33.99 33.19 -58.35
N HIS A 24 33.55 32.41 -59.33
CA HIS A 24 34.05 31.11 -59.84
C HIS A 24 35.29 30.42 -59.24
N GLY A 25 35.23 29.07 -59.15
CA GLY A 25 36.40 28.19 -59.13
C GLY A 25 36.19 26.86 -58.39
N LYS A 26 35.97 25.75 -59.12
CA LYS A 26 36.04 24.38 -58.57
C LYS A 26 37.25 23.65 -59.15
N ALA A 27 37.74 22.68 -58.37
CA ALA A 27 38.73 21.66 -58.71
C ALA A 27 40.18 22.12 -58.92
N LEU A 28 41.08 21.61 -58.07
CA LEU A 28 41.97 20.52 -58.49
C LEU A 28 42.29 19.63 -57.27
N LEU A 29 42.76 18.40 -57.53
CA LEU A 29 42.84 17.31 -56.55
C LEU A 29 44.11 16.47 -56.77
N SER A 30 44.79 16.14 -55.67
CA SER A 30 45.88 15.14 -55.56
C SER A 30 47.26 15.44 -56.19
N VAL A 31 48.23 14.64 -55.72
CA VAL A 31 49.60 14.45 -56.21
C VAL A 31 50.62 15.56 -55.93
N LEU A 32 51.24 15.51 -54.73
CA LEU A 32 52.56 14.88 -54.59
C LEU A 32 52.79 14.42 -53.14
N LEU A 33 53.57 13.35 -52.93
CA LEU A 33 53.92 12.79 -51.60
C LEU A 33 55.45 12.73 -51.45
N LEU A 34 55.94 12.61 -50.21
CA LEU A 34 57.36 12.39 -49.80
C LEU A 34 58.26 13.61 -50.10
N LEU A 35 59.04 14.18 -49.16
CA LEU A 35 59.83 13.59 -48.07
C LEU A 35 59.92 14.51 -46.84
N LEU A 36 60.27 13.92 -45.67
CA LEU A 36 60.93 14.54 -44.49
C LEU A 36 60.35 15.87 -43.94
N GLY A 37 59.77 15.97 -42.73
CA GLY A 37 59.59 15.00 -41.65
C GLY A 37 60.11 15.51 -40.31
N LEU A 38 59.28 16.24 -39.55
CA LEU A 38 59.59 16.64 -38.17
C LEU A 38 58.32 16.81 -37.31
N VAL A 39 58.14 15.85 -36.39
CA VAL A 39 57.31 15.81 -35.17
C VAL A 39 56.10 16.77 -35.06
N VAL A 40 54.89 16.20 -35.06
CA VAL A 40 53.65 16.84 -34.59
C VAL A 40 53.60 16.82 -33.05
N GLY A 41 53.18 17.93 -32.44
CA GLY A 41 53.05 18.08 -30.98
C GLY A 41 51.78 18.80 -30.52
N PHE A 42 50.72 18.86 -31.34
CA PHE A 42 49.45 19.50 -30.96
C PHE A 42 48.58 18.54 -30.14
N ILE A 43 48.39 18.85 -28.86
CA ILE A 43 47.42 18.19 -27.99
C ILE A 43 46.01 18.65 -28.41
N ILE A 44 45.33 17.85 -29.23
CA ILE A 44 43.90 18.03 -29.49
C ILE A 44 43.15 17.54 -28.26
N ILE A 45 42.80 18.46 -27.36
CA ILE A 45 41.86 18.19 -26.28
C ILE A 45 40.48 18.00 -26.91
N TRP A 46 40.10 16.74 -27.11
CA TRP A 46 38.73 16.38 -27.41
C TRP A 46 37.88 16.68 -26.18
N PHE A 47 37.16 17.82 -26.21
CA PHE A 47 35.99 18.00 -25.35
C PHE A 47 34.90 17.04 -25.83
N THR A 48 34.98 15.79 -25.38
CA THR A 48 33.82 14.90 -25.36
C THR A 48 32.78 15.56 -24.46
N THR A 49 31.68 16.03 -25.03
CA THR A 49 30.49 16.38 -24.26
C THR A 49 29.79 15.10 -23.84
N GLU A 50 30.48 14.29 -23.02
CA GLU A 50 29.81 13.32 -22.18
C GLU A 50 28.88 14.10 -21.27
N SER A 51 27.58 13.95 -21.50
CA SER A 51 26.58 14.37 -20.52
C SER A 51 27.00 13.80 -19.16
N PRO A 52 27.01 14.60 -18.08
CA PRO A 52 27.28 14.05 -16.76
C PRO A 52 26.33 12.87 -16.54
N PRO A 53 26.79 11.75 -15.93
CA PRO A 53 25.93 10.61 -15.70
C PRO A 53 24.67 11.09 -15.00
N VAL A 54 23.51 10.81 -15.61
CA VAL A 54 22.22 11.14 -15.00
C VAL A 54 22.22 10.42 -13.67
N ALA A 55 22.33 11.18 -12.57
CA ALA A 55 22.43 10.61 -11.24
C ALA A 55 21.20 9.73 -11.03
N ASP A 56 21.42 8.42 -10.85
CA ASP A 56 20.33 7.45 -10.75
C ASP A 56 19.33 7.93 -9.71
N ALA A 57 18.13 8.27 -10.20
CA ALA A 57 17.08 8.86 -9.41
C ALA A 57 16.78 7.86 -8.29
N GLN A 58 17.10 8.25 -7.04
CA GLN A 58 17.07 7.34 -5.91
C GLN A 58 15.72 6.62 -5.87
N PRO A 59 15.70 5.28 -5.88
CA PRO A 59 14.48 4.51 -6.09
C PRO A 59 13.48 4.92 -5.03
N VAL A 60 12.33 5.42 -5.48
CA VAL A 60 11.35 6.06 -4.59
C VAL A 60 10.96 5.06 -3.53
N SER A 61 11.21 5.40 -2.26
CA SER A 61 10.87 4.58 -1.11
C SER A 61 9.74 5.20 -0.32
N VAL A 62 8.90 4.35 0.27
CA VAL A 62 8.01 4.79 1.35
C VAL A 62 8.84 5.04 2.62
N PRO A 63 8.51 6.05 3.45
CA PRO A 63 9.28 6.41 4.65
C PRO A 63 9.09 5.41 5.81
N GLY A 64 8.19 4.43 5.66
CA GLY A 64 7.84 3.44 6.67
C GLY A 64 6.56 2.69 6.29
N PRO A 65 6.10 1.75 7.14
CA PRO A 65 4.93 0.91 6.87
C PRO A 65 3.59 1.68 6.90
N LEU A 66 3.56 2.87 7.53
CA LEU A 66 2.44 3.81 7.49
C LEU A 66 2.86 5.13 6.85
N VAL A 67 1.96 5.70 6.04
CA VAL A 67 2.10 7.06 5.50
C VAL A 67 0.87 7.90 5.81
N GLU A 68 1.12 9.18 6.10
CA GLU A 68 0.08 10.17 6.37
C GLU A 68 -0.46 10.79 5.08
N ALA A 69 -1.72 11.22 5.09
CA ALA A 69 -2.38 11.82 3.91
C ALA A 69 -1.73 13.12 3.42
N ALA A 70 -0.94 13.80 4.26
CA ALA A 70 -0.07 14.90 3.85
C ALA A 70 1.08 14.40 2.97
N TRP A 71 1.90 13.45 3.46
CA TRP A 71 3.03 12.89 2.70
C TRP A 71 2.59 12.31 1.35
N LEU A 72 1.46 11.60 1.31
CA LEU A 72 0.93 11.07 0.06
C LEU A 72 0.49 12.18 -0.90
N ALA A 73 -0.04 13.31 -0.42
CA ALA A 73 -0.43 14.42 -1.29
C ALA A 73 0.76 15.10 -2.00
N ASP A 74 1.95 15.03 -1.40
CA ASP A 74 3.18 15.52 -2.02
C ASP A 74 3.84 14.46 -2.92
N ASN A 75 3.61 13.16 -2.66
CA ASN A 75 4.33 12.05 -3.30
C ASN A 75 3.50 11.14 -4.24
N PHE A 76 2.18 11.32 -4.40
CA PHE A 76 1.31 10.42 -5.20
C PHE A 76 1.69 10.26 -6.68
N LYS A 77 2.57 11.10 -7.22
CA LYS A 77 3.13 10.97 -8.59
C LYS A 77 4.30 9.98 -8.66
N ASN A 78 4.94 9.72 -7.51
CA ASN A 78 6.19 8.98 -7.38
C ASN A 78 5.95 7.54 -6.88
N VAL A 79 4.72 7.22 -6.45
CA VAL A 79 4.32 5.94 -5.87
C VAL A 79 3.11 5.35 -6.59
N VAL A 80 3.01 4.01 -6.60
CA VAL A 80 1.82 3.30 -7.07
C VAL A 80 0.81 3.22 -5.93
N VAL A 81 -0.25 4.02 -6.02
CA VAL A 81 -1.35 3.96 -5.03
C VAL A 81 -2.29 2.81 -5.39
N LEU A 82 -2.40 1.78 -4.54
CA LEU A 82 -3.34 0.67 -4.68
C LEU A 82 -4.56 0.89 -3.79
N ASP A 83 -5.75 0.81 -4.36
CA ASP A 83 -7.02 1.10 -3.68
C ASP A 83 -7.85 -0.18 -3.60
N VAL A 84 -7.78 -0.87 -2.45
CA VAL A 84 -8.37 -2.20 -2.28
C VAL A 84 -9.82 -2.13 -1.77
N ARG A 85 -10.76 -2.65 -2.56
CA ARG A 85 -12.21 -2.52 -2.29
C ARG A 85 -12.99 -3.78 -2.64
N THR A 86 -14.12 -3.97 -1.97
CA THR A 86 -15.09 -5.03 -2.26
C THR A 86 -15.97 -4.72 -3.48
N ASP A 87 -16.04 -3.47 -3.93
CA ASP A 87 -16.91 -3.04 -5.03
C ASP A 87 -16.26 -1.99 -5.94
N GLU A 88 -16.62 -1.98 -7.23
CA GLU A 88 -16.17 -0.95 -8.18
C GLU A 88 -16.94 0.37 -8.07
N ALA A 89 -18.16 0.36 -7.52
CA ALA A 89 -19.05 1.51 -7.58
C ALA A 89 -18.60 2.63 -6.63
N SER A 90 -18.08 2.30 -5.45
CA SER A 90 -17.46 3.27 -4.54
C SER A 90 -16.20 3.90 -5.14
N PHE A 91 -15.41 3.17 -5.95
CA PHE A 91 -14.23 3.71 -6.63
C PHE A 91 -14.61 4.60 -7.82
N LYS A 92 -15.52 4.12 -8.69
CA LYS A 92 -15.82 4.73 -9.99
C LYS A 92 -16.91 5.81 -9.92
N LYS A 93 -17.87 5.74 -8.99
CA LYS A 93 -19.06 6.61 -8.98
C LYS A 93 -19.03 7.58 -7.80
N ARG A 94 -19.52 8.81 -8.03
CA ARG A 94 -19.82 9.76 -6.95
C ARG A 94 -21.04 9.27 -6.17
N SER A 95 -20.98 9.30 -4.83
CA SER A 95 -22.15 9.02 -4.00
C SER A 95 -23.26 10.06 -4.25
N GLY A 96 -24.53 9.64 -4.14
CA GLY A 96 -25.70 10.48 -4.44
C GLY A 96 -25.96 11.67 -3.49
N GLY A 97 -24.98 12.05 -2.67
CA GLY A 97 -25.04 13.25 -1.83
C GLY A 97 -24.41 14.44 -2.53
N GLN A 98 -25.23 15.36 -3.06
CA GLN A 98 -24.70 16.64 -3.55
C GLN A 98 -24.30 17.56 -2.39
N SER A 99 -23.03 17.93 -2.38
CA SER A 99 -22.52 19.12 -1.69
C SER A 99 -22.91 20.39 -2.46
N GLY A 100 -24.21 20.66 -2.58
CA GLY A 100 -24.71 21.95 -3.05
C GLY A 100 -24.58 23.03 -1.97
N PRO A 101 -24.65 24.32 -2.33
CA PRO A 101 -24.71 25.39 -1.33
C PRO A 101 -25.97 25.21 -0.47
N VAL A 102 -25.80 25.20 0.85
CA VAL A 102 -26.93 25.13 1.78
C VAL A 102 -27.66 26.47 1.71
N ASN A 103 -28.92 26.45 1.26
CA ASN A 103 -29.77 27.63 1.30
C ASN A 103 -29.89 28.08 2.78
N PRO A 104 -29.57 29.34 3.14
CA PRO A 104 -29.67 29.81 4.52
C PRO A 104 -31.07 29.63 5.12
N CYS A 105 -32.10 29.57 4.28
CA CYS A 105 -33.48 29.29 4.67
C CYS A 105 -33.75 27.79 4.92
N GLY A 106 -33.11 27.22 5.94
CA GLY A 106 -33.66 26.11 6.72
C GLY A 106 -33.70 24.70 6.10
N ALA A 107 -33.05 24.45 4.97
CA ALA A 107 -32.94 23.10 4.41
C ALA A 107 -32.07 22.20 5.32
N LYS A 108 -32.71 21.35 6.15
CA LYS A 108 -32.02 20.39 7.03
C LYS A 108 -30.98 19.59 6.25
N ALA A 109 -29.70 19.77 6.58
CA ALA A 109 -28.62 18.98 6.01
C ALA A 109 -28.92 17.48 6.21
N ARG A 110 -29.08 16.74 5.10
CA ARG A 110 -29.47 15.33 5.13
C ARG A 110 -28.32 14.51 5.71
N LYS A 111 -28.38 14.24 7.02
CA LYS A 111 -27.44 13.40 7.78
C LYS A 111 -27.54 11.92 7.36
N GLY A 112 -27.15 11.60 6.14
CA GLY A 112 -26.74 10.25 5.79
C GLY A 112 -25.39 9.90 6.44
N PRO A 113 -25.02 8.61 6.52
CA PRO A 113 -23.65 8.24 6.88
C PRO A 113 -22.65 8.83 5.88
N PHE A 114 -21.45 9.14 6.34
CA PHE A 114 -20.35 9.61 5.50
C PHE A 114 -19.89 8.47 4.60
N LYS A 115 -20.46 8.36 3.39
CA LYS A 115 -20.10 7.30 2.45
C LYS A 115 -18.87 7.68 1.62
N VAL A 116 -17.85 6.83 1.65
CA VAL A 116 -16.66 6.98 0.80
C VAL A 116 -17.02 6.75 -0.67
N SER A 117 -16.64 7.70 -1.53
CA SER A 117 -16.90 7.62 -2.98
C SER A 117 -15.88 8.42 -3.79
N GLY A 118 -15.44 7.86 -4.92
CA GLY A 118 -14.25 8.33 -5.62
C GLY A 118 -12.96 7.76 -5.03
N HIS A 119 -11.84 8.06 -5.67
CA HIS A 119 -10.51 7.51 -5.37
C HIS A 119 -9.42 8.60 -5.39
N ILE A 120 -8.26 8.31 -4.80
CA ILE A 120 -7.10 9.23 -4.81
C ILE A 120 -6.57 9.36 -6.24
N GLN A 121 -6.07 10.54 -6.63
CA GLN A 121 -5.59 10.76 -8.01
C GLN A 121 -4.47 9.77 -8.37
N GLY A 122 -4.66 9.02 -9.46
CA GLY A 122 -3.70 8.00 -9.94
C GLY A 122 -3.86 6.63 -9.28
N ALA A 123 -4.70 6.49 -8.25
CA ALA A 123 -4.89 5.22 -7.56
C ALA A 123 -5.49 4.13 -8.46
N ARG A 124 -5.10 2.87 -8.23
CA ARG A 124 -5.45 1.70 -9.05
C ARG A 124 -6.35 0.78 -8.25
N LEU A 125 -7.53 0.45 -8.79
CA LEU A 125 -8.50 -0.38 -8.10
C LEU A 125 -8.04 -1.84 -8.02
N VAL A 126 -7.82 -2.34 -6.81
CA VAL A 126 -7.61 -3.77 -6.55
C VAL A 126 -8.90 -4.35 -5.98
N LEU A 127 -9.59 -5.20 -6.74
CA LEU A 127 -10.80 -5.85 -6.23
C LEU A 127 -10.44 -6.92 -5.21
N TRP A 128 -11.00 -6.79 -4.00
CA TRP A 128 -10.77 -7.66 -2.84
C TRP A 128 -10.83 -9.15 -3.18
N LYS A 129 -11.84 -9.56 -3.97
CA LYS A 129 -12.05 -10.94 -4.42
C LYS A 129 -10.89 -11.56 -5.24
N ASN A 130 -9.89 -10.77 -5.63
CA ASN A 130 -8.67 -11.23 -6.31
C ASN A 130 -7.45 -11.30 -5.36
N VAL A 131 -7.52 -10.67 -4.17
CA VAL A 131 -6.45 -10.63 -3.14
C VAL A 131 -6.46 -11.88 -2.26
N ILE A 132 -7.45 -12.75 -2.46
CA ILE A 132 -7.76 -13.94 -1.68
C ILE A 132 -8.21 -15.07 -2.62
N GLU A 133 -8.01 -16.31 -2.20
CA GLU A 133 -8.35 -17.52 -2.96
C GLU A 133 -9.06 -18.56 -2.08
N ASN A 134 -9.78 -19.49 -2.68
CA ASN A 134 -10.28 -20.68 -1.99
C ASN A 134 -9.45 -21.89 -2.44
N ARG A 135 -9.01 -22.73 -1.50
CA ARG A 135 -8.17 -23.90 -1.76
C ARG A 135 -8.82 -25.16 -1.19
N GLN A 136 -8.88 -26.20 -2.00
CA GLN A 136 -9.23 -27.54 -1.54
C GLN A 136 -8.02 -28.12 -0.78
N ILE A 137 -8.23 -28.50 0.49
CA ILE A 137 -7.21 -29.12 1.35
C ILE A 137 -7.81 -30.44 1.86
N GLY A 138 -7.40 -31.55 1.24
CA GLY A 138 -8.07 -32.84 1.43
C GLY A 138 -9.53 -32.76 0.98
N GLU A 139 -10.45 -33.15 1.85
CA GLU A 139 -11.89 -33.16 1.56
C GLU A 139 -12.59 -31.80 1.80
N VAL A 140 -11.90 -30.80 2.37
CA VAL A 140 -12.50 -29.50 2.73
C VAL A 140 -12.03 -28.31 1.88
N GLU A 141 -12.94 -27.40 1.55
CA GLU A 141 -12.66 -26.15 0.84
C GLU A 141 -12.40 -25.01 1.84
N VAL A 142 -11.13 -24.62 2.01
CA VAL A 142 -10.71 -23.53 2.91
C VAL A 142 -10.69 -22.22 2.14
N LYS A 143 -11.35 -21.19 2.67
CA LYS A 143 -11.68 -19.95 1.94
C LYS A 143 -10.94 -18.74 2.47
N TYR A 144 -10.67 -17.82 1.55
CA TYR A 144 -9.98 -16.53 1.77
C TYR A 144 -8.48 -16.61 2.05
N LEU A 145 -7.86 -17.77 1.80
CA LEU A 145 -6.42 -18.00 1.90
C LEU A 145 -5.62 -17.11 0.94
N VAL A 146 -4.30 -17.05 1.16
CA VAL A 146 -3.36 -16.35 0.28
C VAL A 146 -3.43 -16.92 -1.14
N PRO A 147 -3.54 -16.06 -2.18
CA PRO A 147 -3.61 -16.51 -3.56
C PRO A 147 -2.32 -17.19 -4.04
N GLY A 148 -2.44 -18.02 -5.07
CA GLY A 148 -1.32 -18.61 -5.78
C GLY A 148 -0.36 -17.53 -6.32
N LYS A 149 0.93 -17.87 -6.39
CA LYS A 149 2.01 -16.95 -6.75
C LYS A 149 1.77 -16.28 -8.11
N GLU A 150 1.36 -17.07 -9.10
CA GLU A 150 1.11 -16.66 -10.48
C GLU A 150 -0.14 -15.78 -10.57
N SER A 151 -1.19 -16.13 -9.82
CA SER A 151 -2.42 -15.33 -9.68
C SER A 151 -2.14 -13.95 -9.09
N PHE A 152 -1.30 -13.90 -8.05
CA PHE A 152 -0.92 -12.65 -7.39
C PHE A 152 0.02 -11.80 -8.25
N GLU A 153 1.00 -12.42 -8.90
CA GLU A 153 1.86 -11.75 -9.89
C GLU A 153 1.02 -11.11 -11.00
N ALA A 154 0.08 -11.86 -11.58
CA ALA A 154 -0.81 -11.35 -12.61
C ALA A 154 -1.69 -10.19 -12.11
N LEU A 155 -2.16 -10.24 -10.85
CA LEU A 155 -2.94 -9.15 -10.24
C LEU A 155 -2.12 -7.87 -10.09
N MET A 156 -0.89 -7.96 -9.59
CA MET A 156 0.00 -6.80 -9.39
C MET A 156 0.46 -6.22 -10.74
N GLN A 157 0.81 -7.07 -11.71
CA GLN A 157 1.09 -6.63 -13.09
C GLN A 157 -0.12 -5.93 -13.72
N ASN A 158 -1.34 -6.46 -13.56
CA ASN A 158 -2.58 -5.83 -14.05
C ASN A 158 -2.88 -4.49 -13.35
N ALA A 159 -2.46 -4.32 -12.09
CA ALA A 159 -2.55 -3.05 -11.36
C ALA A 159 -1.46 -2.03 -11.74
N GLY A 160 -0.52 -2.39 -12.63
CA GLY A 160 0.57 -1.52 -13.07
C GLY A 160 1.75 -1.45 -12.10
N VAL A 161 1.91 -2.45 -11.22
CA VAL A 161 3.04 -2.54 -10.28
C VAL A 161 4.29 -3.07 -10.99
N ASN A 162 5.44 -2.48 -10.68
CA ASN A 162 6.76 -2.96 -11.05
C ASN A 162 7.55 -3.43 -9.81
N ASN A 163 8.63 -4.19 -10.01
CA ASN A 163 9.50 -4.69 -8.92
C ASN A 163 10.10 -3.59 -8.02
N ASP A 164 10.34 -2.42 -8.59
CA ASP A 164 10.95 -1.24 -7.97
C ASP A 164 9.93 -0.28 -7.34
N SER A 165 8.63 -0.53 -7.51
CA SER A 165 7.58 0.42 -7.13
C SER A 165 7.49 0.62 -5.61
N ALA A 166 7.56 1.88 -5.15
CA ALA A 166 6.95 2.25 -3.89
C ALA A 166 5.42 2.12 -4.00
N ILE A 167 4.83 1.32 -3.13
CA ILE A 167 3.39 1.05 -3.11
C ILE A 167 2.76 1.73 -1.89
N VAL A 168 1.65 2.44 -2.09
CA VAL A 168 0.82 2.94 -0.99
C VAL A 168 -0.58 2.34 -1.09
N ILE A 169 -0.94 1.50 -0.13
CA ILE A 169 -2.24 0.86 -0.08
C ILE A 169 -3.24 1.75 0.67
N THR A 170 -4.43 1.91 0.12
CA THR A 170 -5.60 2.50 0.76
C THR A 170 -6.80 1.58 0.58
N SER A 171 -7.83 1.72 1.42
CA SER A 171 -9.15 1.13 1.17
C SER A 171 -10.22 2.22 1.28
N ASN A 172 -11.51 1.84 1.35
CA ASN A 172 -12.55 2.80 1.74
C ASN A 172 -12.24 3.43 3.11
N SER A 173 -11.87 2.61 4.10
CA SER A 173 -11.49 3.06 5.46
C SER A 173 -12.59 3.87 6.19
N GLU A 174 -13.87 3.60 5.89
CA GLU A 174 -15.02 4.25 6.54
C GLU A 174 -15.17 3.75 7.99
N HIS A 175 -14.82 2.49 8.21
CA HIS A 175 -14.84 1.78 9.50
C HIS A 175 -13.54 1.01 9.74
N SER A 176 -13.23 0.66 10.99
CA SER A 176 -12.03 -0.11 11.36
C SER A 176 -11.95 -1.47 10.67
N LYS A 177 -13.10 -2.15 10.47
CA LYS A 177 -13.24 -3.38 9.66
C LYS A 177 -12.88 -3.26 8.17
N ASP A 178 -12.62 -2.05 7.66
CA ASP A 178 -12.18 -1.84 6.28
C ASP A 178 -10.63 -1.80 6.18
N VAL A 179 -9.92 -1.75 7.30
CA VAL A 179 -8.44 -1.80 7.38
C VAL A 179 -7.89 -3.20 7.03
N PRO A 180 -8.48 -4.33 7.51
CA PRO A 180 -8.09 -5.68 7.10
C PRO A 180 -7.89 -5.90 5.60
N LEU A 181 -8.66 -5.22 4.74
CA LEU A 181 -8.47 -5.28 3.29
C LEU A 181 -7.07 -4.78 2.86
N ALA A 182 -6.62 -3.68 3.47
CA ALA A 182 -5.32 -3.06 3.20
C ALA A 182 -4.17 -3.81 3.86
N THR A 183 -4.29 -4.21 5.13
CA THR A 183 -3.26 -5.00 5.82
C THR A 183 -3.10 -6.40 5.25
N ARG A 184 -4.17 -7.00 4.68
CA ARG A 184 -4.06 -8.26 3.94
C ARG A 184 -3.30 -8.08 2.63
N LEU A 185 -3.62 -7.07 1.81
CA LEU A 185 -2.86 -6.81 0.58
C LEU A 185 -1.39 -6.49 0.88
N TYR A 186 -1.13 -5.77 1.98
CA TYR A 186 0.21 -5.51 2.51
C TYR A 186 0.93 -6.83 2.84
N TRP A 187 0.32 -7.68 3.68
CA TRP A 187 0.90 -8.96 4.06
C TRP A 187 1.16 -9.86 2.83
N THR A 188 0.26 -9.91 1.85
CA THR A 188 0.47 -10.71 0.62
C THR A 188 1.62 -10.16 -0.24
N LEU A 189 1.80 -8.84 -0.33
CA LEU A 189 2.99 -8.24 -0.98
C LEU A 189 4.27 -8.66 -0.26
N LYS A 190 4.30 -8.58 1.07
CA LYS A 190 5.45 -8.97 1.89
C LYS A 190 5.74 -10.47 1.79
N TYR A 191 4.69 -11.30 1.76
CA TYR A 191 4.77 -12.75 1.59
C TYR A 191 5.40 -13.14 0.24
N PHE A 192 5.12 -12.38 -0.81
CA PHE A 192 5.77 -12.52 -2.12
C PHE A 192 7.00 -11.59 -2.32
N GLY A 193 7.60 -11.11 -1.24
CA GLY A 193 8.92 -10.49 -1.22
C GLY A 193 9.00 -8.99 -1.51
N HIS A 194 7.88 -8.28 -1.62
CA HIS A 194 7.87 -6.85 -1.92
C HIS A 194 7.82 -6.00 -0.64
N ASP A 195 8.96 -5.40 -0.26
CA ASP A 195 9.09 -4.62 0.97
C ASP A 195 8.82 -3.12 0.85
N ASN A 196 8.88 -2.55 -0.37
CA ASN A 196 8.69 -1.11 -0.61
C ASN A 196 7.19 -0.77 -0.64
N VAL A 197 6.51 -0.95 0.50
CA VAL A 197 5.06 -0.82 0.64
C VAL A 197 4.67 -0.18 1.98
N ALA A 198 3.67 0.71 1.94
CA ALA A 198 3.05 1.37 3.07
C ALA A 198 1.52 1.30 3.01
N ILE A 199 0.85 1.56 4.13
CA ILE A 199 -0.59 1.79 4.21
C ILE A 199 -0.87 3.28 4.49
N LEU A 200 -1.84 3.85 3.79
CA LEU A 200 -2.34 5.20 4.07
C LEU A 200 -3.14 5.19 5.39
N ASN A 201 -2.61 5.81 6.44
CA ASN A 201 -3.24 5.84 7.76
C ASN A 201 -4.59 6.59 7.70
N GLY A 202 -5.69 5.94 8.07
CA GLY A 202 -7.06 6.47 7.89
C GLY A 202 -7.64 6.37 6.47
N GLY A 203 -6.85 5.91 5.49
CA GLY A 203 -7.22 5.63 4.10
C GLY A 203 -8.02 6.72 3.38
N THR A 204 -8.82 6.29 2.39
CA THR A 204 -9.56 7.21 1.49
C THR A 204 -10.61 8.02 2.26
N ALA A 205 -11.21 7.45 3.30
CA ALA A 205 -12.07 8.18 4.21
C ALA A 205 -11.38 9.39 4.86
N ARG A 206 -10.17 9.22 5.41
CA ARG A 206 -9.42 10.34 6.01
C ARG A 206 -8.98 11.35 4.95
N TRP A 207 -8.51 10.90 3.79
CA TRP A 207 -8.18 11.78 2.66
C TRP A 207 -9.33 12.73 2.30
N ILE A 208 -10.57 12.22 2.21
CA ILE A 208 -11.78 13.01 1.95
C ILE A 208 -12.14 13.90 3.16
N ARG A 209 -12.00 13.42 4.40
CA ARG A 209 -12.23 14.23 5.63
C ARG A 209 -11.26 15.43 5.72
N GLU A 210 -10.03 15.27 5.26
CA GLU A 210 -9.03 16.35 5.10
C GLU A 210 -9.30 17.25 3.88
N LYS A 211 -10.46 17.10 3.20
CA LYS A 211 -10.90 17.87 2.02
C LYS A 211 -9.98 17.75 0.80
N ARG A 212 -9.14 16.71 0.73
CA ARG A 212 -8.24 16.47 -0.41
C ARG A 212 -9.02 15.98 -1.62
N GLY A 213 -8.55 16.34 -2.82
CA GLY A 213 -9.25 16.05 -4.07
C GLY A 213 -9.33 14.56 -4.40
N VAL A 214 -10.46 14.12 -4.92
CA VAL A 214 -10.69 12.74 -5.42
C VAL A 214 -11.08 12.74 -6.90
N LYS A 215 -10.89 11.59 -7.55
CA LYS A 215 -11.29 11.31 -8.94
C LYS A 215 -12.45 10.30 -8.96
N TYR A 216 -13.06 10.17 -10.13
CA TYR A 216 -14.17 9.28 -10.45
C TYR A 216 -13.92 8.68 -11.85
N GLY A 217 -14.66 7.63 -12.22
CA GLY A 217 -14.40 6.84 -13.43
C GLY A 217 -13.37 5.73 -13.21
N SER A 218 -12.95 5.08 -14.30
CA SER A 218 -11.85 4.11 -14.29
C SER A 218 -10.49 4.81 -14.13
N SER A 219 -9.50 4.07 -13.61
CA SER A 219 -8.10 4.50 -13.52
C SER A 219 -7.25 3.42 -14.18
N GLU A 220 -6.86 3.65 -15.43
CA GLU A 220 -6.17 2.67 -16.27
C GLU A 220 -4.65 2.75 -16.10
N ALA A 221 -4.01 1.59 -16.04
CA ALA A 221 -2.56 1.44 -15.96
C ALA A 221 -2.09 0.55 -17.12
N ASN A 222 -0.90 0.84 -17.63
CA ASN A 222 -0.18 -0.14 -18.45
C ASN A 222 0.18 -1.35 -17.58
N ARG A 223 0.28 -2.54 -18.17
CA ARG A 223 0.74 -3.73 -17.44
C ARG A 223 2.16 -3.49 -16.90
N GLY A 224 2.33 -3.63 -15.60
CA GLY A 224 3.62 -3.53 -14.93
C GLY A 224 4.46 -4.81 -15.03
N ASN A 225 5.69 -4.76 -14.55
CA ASN A 225 6.69 -5.83 -14.66
C ASN A 225 6.84 -6.70 -13.38
N PHE A 226 6.02 -6.46 -12.34
CA PHE A 226 6.11 -7.12 -11.04
C PHE A 226 6.34 -8.64 -11.13
N LYS A 227 7.27 -9.16 -10.34
CA LYS A 227 7.61 -10.57 -10.19
C LYS A 227 7.47 -10.99 -8.74
N ALA A 228 6.63 -11.99 -8.50
CA ALA A 228 6.51 -12.55 -7.16
C ALA A 228 7.79 -13.33 -6.79
N SER A 229 8.31 -13.08 -5.59
CA SER A 229 9.43 -13.86 -5.03
C SER A 229 8.99 -15.27 -4.64
N GLN A 230 9.88 -16.05 -4.02
CA GLN A 230 9.44 -17.22 -3.26
C GLN A 230 8.64 -16.77 -2.03
N ALA A 231 7.67 -17.57 -1.62
CA ALA A 231 6.85 -17.34 -0.42
C ALA A 231 7.73 -17.24 0.85
N ARG A 232 7.56 -16.14 1.60
CA ARG A 232 8.11 -15.94 2.95
C ARG A 232 7.30 -16.73 3.97
N THR A 233 7.64 -18.01 4.15
CA THR A 233 6.93 -18.88 5.09
C THR A 233 7.20 -18.52 6.56
N GLU A 234 8.20 -17.70 6.85
CA GLU A 234 8.51 -17.20 8.19
C GLU A 234 7.46 -16.23 8.76
N ILE A 235 6.70 -15.52 7.91
CA ILE A 235 5.58 -14.65 8.34
C ILE A 235 4.21 -15.35 8.30
N LEU A 236 4.19 -16.65 7.97
CA LEU A 236 3.02 -17.52 7.91
C LEU A 236 3.05 -18.51 9.09
N ALA A 237 1.88 -18.80 9.66
CA ALA A 237 1.67 -19.93 10.53
C ALA A 237 0.76 -20.95 9.85
N THR A 238 1.16 -22.23 9.89
CA THR A 238 0.34 -23.35 9.41
C THR A 238 -0.54 -23.90 10.52
N THR A 239 -1.61 -24.63 10.19
CA THR A 239 -2.41 -25.38 11.16
C THR A 239 -1.54 -26.28 12.05
N ASP A 240 -0.55 -26.97 11.46
CA ASP A 240 0.41 -27.78 12.20
C ASP A 240 1.22 -26.98 13.23
N ASP A 241 1.59 -25.73 12.92
CA ASP A 241 2.30 -24.88 13.88
C ASP A 241 1.40 -24.49 15.06
N VAL A 242 0.13 -24.17 14.78
CA VAL A 242 -0.86 -23.86 15.83
C VAL A 242 -1.14 -25.10 16.70
N VAL A 243 -1.17 -26.31 16.11
CA VAL A 243 -1.25 -27.57 16.86
C VAL A 243 0.00 -27.77 17.74
N LYS A 244 1.22 -27.59 17.20
CA LYS A 244 2.47 -27.68 17.99
C LYS A 244 2.49 -26.69 19.16
N VAL A 245 2.01 -25.46 18.93
CA VAL A 245 1.94 -24.40 19.97
C VAL A 245 0.94 -24.76 21.06
N THR A 246 -0.29 -25.14 20.70
CA THR A 246 -1.32 -25.51 21.69
C THR A 246 -0.95 -26.75 22.52
N GLN A 247 -0.12 -27.65 21.97
CA GLN A 247 0.43 -28.80 22.71
C GLN A 247 1.64 -28.45 23.61
N ARG A 248 2.52 -27.55 23.18
CA ARG A 248 3.72 -27.15 23.94
C ARG A 248 3.45 -26.14 25.04
N GLY A 249 2.48 -25.24 24.82
CA GLY A 249 2.32 -24.02 25.60
C GLY A 249 3.47 -23.02 25.38
N GLY A 250 3.51 -21.95 26.17
CA GLY A 250 4.56 -20.93 26.13
C GLY A 250 4.43 -19.90 25.01
N THR A 251 4.25 -20.34 23.76
CA THR A 251 4.05 -19.44 22.61
C THR A 251 2.70 -18.71 22.68
N GLN A 252 2.68 -17.46 22.22
CA GLN A 252 1.50 -16.61 22.20
C GLN A 252 0.66 -16.80 20.92
N ILE A 253 -0.59 -17.22 21.07
CA ILE A 253 -1.61 -17.12 20.02
C ILE A 253 -2.53 -15.92 20.36
N VAL A 254 -2.90 -15.10 19.38
CA VAL A 254 -3.77 -13.92 19.54
C VAL A 254 -4.97 -14.00 18.59
N ASP A 255 -6.16 -13.97 19.17
CA ASP A 255 -7.46 -13.90 18.50
C ASP A 255 -7.89 -12.44 18.36
N VAL A 256 -7.93 -11.90 17.13
CA VAL A 256 -8.31 -10.49 16.89
C VAL A 256 -9.81 -10.27 16.67
N ARG A 257 -10.62 -11.33 16.81
CA ARG A 257 -12.08 -11.23 16.74
C ARG A 257 -12.62 -10.52 17.98
N LYS A 258 -13.88 -10.10 17.89
CA LYS A 258 -14.57 -9.49 19.03
C LYS A 258 -14.75 -10.45 20.20
N GLN A 259 -14.83 -9.89 21.40
CA GLN A 259 -14.84 -10.65 22.66
C GLN A 259 -16.03 -11.62 22.75
N GLU A 260 -17.21 -11.26 22.24
CA GLU A 260 -18.38 -12.14 22.20
C GLU A 260 -18.18 -13.37 21.31
N VAL A 261 -17.31 -13.28 20.29
CA VAL A 261 -16.97 -14.39 19.38
C VAL A 261 -15.89 -15.27 19.98
N TYR A 262 -14.85 -14.65 20.56
CA TYR A 262 -13.81 -15.36 21.34
C TYR A 262 -14.41 -16.16 22.51
N LEU A 263 -15.37 -15.59 23.24
CA LEU A 263 -16.08 -16.28 24.33
C LEU A 263 -17.08 -17.34 23.82
N GLY A 264 -17.43 -17.36 22.52
CA GLY A 264 -18.41 -18.29 21.94
C GLY A 264 -19.87 -17.97 22.29
N LEU A 265 -20.15 -16.72 22.70
CA LEU A 265 -21.49 -16.26 23.09
C LEU A 265 -22.42 -16.04 21.89
N ASN A 266 -21.85 -15.77 20.70
CA ASN A 266 -22.60 -15.54 19.47
C ASN A 266 -23.37 -16.78 18.97
N ASP A 267 -24.35 -16.56 18.10
CA ASP A 267 -25.02 -17.62 17.32
C ASP A 267 -24.03 -18.23 16.28
N PRO A 268 -23.88 -19.56 16.15
CA PRO A 268 -23.05 -20.16 15.11
C PRO A 268 -23.38 -19.69 13.68
N ALA A 269 -24.66 -19.42 13.38
CA ALA A 269 -25.09 -18.91 12.07
C ALA A 269 -24.58 -17.49 11.76
N THR A 270 -24.05 -16.77 12.77
CA THR A 270 -23.40 -15.46 12.60
C THR A 270 -21.87 -15.55 12.46
N LEU A 271 -21.27 -16.74 12.58
CA LEU A 271 -19.84 -16.94 12.35
C LEU A 271 -19.52 -16.84 10.85
N VAL A 272 -18.51 -16.02 10.52
CA VAL A 272 -17.99 -15.95 9.15
C VAL A 272 -17.11 -17.17 8.90
N ARG A 273 -17.70 -18.28 8.43
CA ARG A 273 -17.01 -19.52 8.02
C ARG A 273 -16.33 -20.34 9.13
N ALA A 274 -16.37 -19.92 10.39
CA ALA A 274 -15.96 -20.79 11.51
C ALA A 274 -17.11 -21.76 11.85
N HIS A 275 -16.78 -23.04 12.00
CA HIS A 275 -17.72 -24.14 12.24
C HIS A 275 -17.86 -24.52 13.73
N ALA A 276 -17.04 -23.92 14.60
CA ALA A 276 -17.08 -24.11 16.05
C ALA A 276 -17.15 -22.77 16.80
N LYS A 277 -17.82 -22.79 17.97
CA LYS A 277 -17.88 -21.65 18.90
C LYS A 277 -16.58 -21.51 19.71
N GLY A 278 -16.25 -20.28 20.09
CA GLY A 278 -15.10 -20.00 20.96
C GLY A 278 -13.80 -19.82 20.19
N HIS A 279 -12.68 -20.03 20.87
CA HIS A 279 -11.31 -19.73 20.45
C HIS A 279 -10.38 -20.95 20.48
N ILE A 280 -9.22 -20.83 19.85
CA ILE A 280 -8.15 -21.85 19.90
C ILE A 280 -7.59 -21.90 21.33
N PRO A 281 -7.46 -23.08 21.98
CA PRO A 281 -7.08 -23.15 23.40
C PRO A 281 -5.77 -22.43 23.72
N GLY A 282 -5.77 -21.66 24.81
CA GLY A 282 -4.61 -20.87 25.22
C GLY A 282 -4.40 -19.55 24.45
N ALA A 283 -5.19 -19.27 23.41
CA ALA A 283 -5.16 -17.98 22.74
C ALA A 283 -5.60 -16.84 23.67
N LYS A 284 -5.03 -15.65 23.46
CA LYS A 284 -5.42 -14.40 24.11
C LYS A 284 -6.30 -13.59 23.17
N ASN A 285 -7.27 -12.82 23.67
CA ASN A 285 -8.11 -11.96 22.82
C ASN A 285 -7.55 -10.53 22.73
N LEU A 286 -7.45 -9.99 21.51
CA LEU A 286 -7.13 -8.58 21.26
C LEU A 286 -7.98 -8.05 20.09
N PRO A 287 -9.26 -7.71 20.31
CA PRO A 287 -10.17 -7.27 19.24
C PRO A 287 -9.60 -6.14 18.38
N LEU A 288 -9.75 -6.24 17.05
CA LEU A 288 -9.13 -5.30 16.10
C LEU A 288 -9.45 -3.81 16.35
N ASP A 289 -10.63 -3.50 16.89
CA ASP A 289 -11.04 -2.13 17.24
C ASP A 289 -10.19 -1.50 18.37
N LEU A 290 -9.37 -2.29 19.07
CA LEU A 290 -8.36 -1.84 20.04
C LEU A 290 -7.03 -1.42 19.39
N MET A 291 -6.83 -1.67 18.09
CA MET A 291 -5.65 -1.26 17.32
C MET A 291 -5.95 -0.11 16.33
N VAL A 292 -7.22 0.10 15.95
CA VAL A 292 -7.65 1.12 14.99
C VAL A 292 -8.98 1.80 15.34
N ASN A 293 -9.03 3.13 15.22
CA ASN A 293 -10.21 3.96 15.38
C ASN A 293 -10.57 4.64 14.05
N ARG A 294 -11.74 4.31 13.46
CA ARG A 294 -12.20 4.88 12.17
C ARG A 294 -11.13 4.77 11.07
N ALA A 295 -10.46 3.61 11.07
CA ALA A 295 -9.32 3.23 10.22
C ALA A 295 -8.00 4.01 10.42
N VAL A 296 -7.89 4.84 11.45
CA VAL A 296 -6.60 5.41 11.90
C VAL A 296 -6.01 4.49 12.96
N PHE A 297 -4.74 4.12 12.84
CA PHE A 297 -4.03 3.34 13.86
C PHE A 297 -3.80 4.18 15.12
N TYR A 298 -3.96 3.57 16.30
CA TYR A 298 -3.47 4.17 17.55
C TYR A 298 -1.94 4.23 17.56
N SER A 299 -1.35 5.06 18.42
CA SER A 299 0.11 5.11 18.58
C SER A 299 0.64 3.81 19.18
N ASN A 300 1.91 3.48 18.89
CA ASN A 300 2.59 2.32 19.47
C ASN A 300 2.44 2.25 21.00
N ALA A 301 2.51 3.40 21.69
CA ALA A 301 2.37 3.47 23.14
C ALA A 301 0.97 3.09 23.65
N GLU A 302 -0.10 3.55 22.97
CA GLU A 302 -1.48 3.17 23.28
C GLU A 302 -1.70 1.67 23.00
N ILE A 303 -1.19 1.16 21.86
CA ILE A 303 -1.28 -0.25 21.48
C ILE A 303 -0.57 -1.13 22.51
N SER A 304 0.67 -0.81 22.91
CA SER A 304 1.40 -1.57 23.93
C SER A 304 0.71 -1.55 25.30
N GLN A 305 0.09 -0.43 25.69
CA GLN A 305 -0.70 -0.36 26.93
C GLN A 305 -1.92 -1.28 26.88
N VAL A 306 -2.69 -1.25 25.78
CA VAL A 306 -3.87 -2.12 25.65
C VAL A 306 -3.48 -3.59 25.48
N ALA A 307 -2.39 -3.89 24.78
CA ALA A 307 -1.82 -5.23 24.70
C ALA A 307 -1.51 -5.78 26.10
N ALA A 308 -0.78 -5.02 26.92
CA ALA A 308 -0.46 -5.40 28.30
C ALA A 308 -1.70 -5.61 29.18
N LEU A 309 -2.73 -4.77 29.05
CA LEU A 309 -4.02 -4.94 29.74
C LEU A 309 -4.75 -6.23 29.31
N MET A 310 -4.71 -6.56 28.02
CA MET A 310 -5.21 -7.84 27.47
C MET A 310 -4.23 -9.02 27.69
N LYS A 311 -3.14 -8.80 28.44
CA LYS A 311 -2.05 -9.75 28.71
C LYS A 311 -1.30 -10.25 27.47
N VAL A 312 -1.46 -9.57 26.34
CA VAL A 312 -0.72 -9.82 25.10
C VAL A 312 0.64 -9.14 25.18
N ASP A 313 1.69 -9.92 25.01
CA ASP A 313 3.08 -9.50 25.04
C ASP A 313 3.47 -8.93 23.65
N THR A 314 4.03 -7.72 23.62
CA THR A 314 4.48 -7.08 22.37
C THR A 314 5.79 -7.69 21.86
N ASP A 315 6.64 -8.17 22.76
CA ASP A 315 8.05 -8.46 22.51
C ASP A 315 8.30 -9.99 22.50
N SER A 316 7.23 -10.77 22.62
CA SER A 316 7.22 -12.23 22.67
C SER A 316 8.02 -12.87 21.53
N SER A 317 8.82 -13.89 21.86
CA SER A 317 9.69 -14.60 20.91
C SER A 317 8.96 -15.34 19.79
N GLU A 318 7.64 -15.53 19.91
CA GLU A 318 6.77 -16.02 18.84
C GLU A 318 5.33 -15.52 19.10
N THR A 319 4.69 -14.93 18.09
CA THR A 319 3.27 -14.53 18.18
C THR A 319 2.51 -14.92 16.92
N ILE A 320 1.44 -15.69 17.06
CA ILE A 320 0.57 -16.11 15.95
C ILE A 320 -0.77 -15.38 16.01
N PHE A 321 -1.08 -14.59 14.99
CA PHE A 321 -2.37 -13.90 14.85
C PHE A 321 -3.36 -14.73 14.04
N TYR A 322 -4.62 -14.79 14.50
CA TYR A 322 -5.71 -15.42 13.76
C TYR A 322 -7.06 -14.70 13.97
N ASP A 323 -8.00 -14.95 13.06
CA ASP A 323 -9.39 -14.49 13.17
C ASP A 323 -10.36 -15.62 12.78
N ASN A 324 -11.39 -15.34 11.97
CA ASN A 324 -12.16 -16.38 11.31
C ASN A 324 -11.49 -16.87 10.01
N THR A 325 -10.77 -16.03 9.25
CA THR A 325 -10.42 -16.30 7.83
C THR A 325 -9.05 -15.76 7.36
N GLY A 326 -8.13 -15.41 8.27
CA GLY A 326 -6.81 -14.83 7.95
C GLY A 326 -6.85 -13.36 7.52
N VAL A 327 -8.04 -12.79 7.34
CA VAL A 327 -8.28 -11.44 6.84
C VAL A 327 -8.06 -10.42 7.97
N ASP A 328 -8.84 -10.51 9.04
CA ASP A 328 -8.73 -9.57 10.16
C ASP A 328 -7.41 -9.78 10.92
N ALA A 329 -6.89 -11.02 10.98
CA ALA A 329 -5.58 -11.35 11.56
C ALA A 329 -4.42 -10.51 11.01
N SER A 330 -4.53 -10.08 9.74
CA SER A 330 -3.50 -9.26 9.08
C SER A 330 -3.24 -7.91 9.77
N ILE A 331 -4.21 -7.37 10.51
CA ILE A 331 -4.02 -6.11 11.24
C ILE A 331 -3.16 -6.30 12.49
N GLY A 332 -3.36 -7.40 13.23
CA GLY A 332 -2.56 -7.74 14.40
C GLY A 332 -1.12 -8.07 14.00
N TRP A 333 -0.96 -8.86 12.92
CA TRP A 333 0.34 -9.10 12.32
C TRP A 333 1.04 -7.80 11.89
N PHE A 334 0.35 -6.91 11.18
CA PHE A 334 0.94 -5.65 10.71
C PHE A 334 1.39 -4.75 11.87
N VAL A 335 0.58 -4.66 12.92
CA VAL A 335 0.89 -3.91 14.13
C VAL A 335 2.12 -4.48 14.85
N TRP A 336 2.17 -5.79 15.11
CA TRP A 336 3.32 -6.40 15.78
C TRP A 336 4.58 -6.36 14.91
N TYR A 337 4.47 -6.84 13.67
CA TYR A 337 5.62 -7.02 12.80
C TYR A 337 6.22 -5.68 12.35
N GLU A 338 5.40 -4.73 11.89
CA GLU A 338 5.90 -3.48 11.29
C GLU A 338 5.85 -2.25 12.19
N LEU A 339 4.86 -2.10 13.07
CA LEU A 339 4.75 -0.90 13.93
C LEU A 339 5.54 -1.08 15.23
N LEU A 340 5.38 -2.21 15.91
CA LEU A 340 6.09 -2.54 17.15
C LEU A 340 7.46 -3.20 16.89
N GLY A 341 7.69 -3.73 15.69
CA GLY A 341 8.97 -4.27 15.25
C GLY A 341 9.24 -5.74 15.62
N ASN A 342 8.26 -6.46 16.18
CA ASN A 342 8.40 -7.88 16.54
C ASN A 342 8.38 -8.76 15.26
N LYS A 343 9.57 -9.04 14.73
CA LYS A 343 9.76 -9.84 13.51
C LYS A 343 9.46 -11.34 13.69
N ASN A 344 9.07 -11.80 14.89
CA ASN A 344 8.58 -13.16 15.15
C ASN A 344 7.04 -13.27 15.07
N ALA A 345 6.35 -12.21 14.65
CA ALA A 345 4.92 -12.23 14.41
C ALA A 345 4.56 -12.95 13.10
N ARG A 346 3.64 -13.92 13.19
CA ARG A 346 3.17 -14.76 12.08
C ARG A 346 1.65 -14.71 11.94
N LEU A 347 1.14 -14.87 10.72
CA LEU A 347 -0.29 -14.90 10.42
C LEU A 347 -0.77 -16.33 10.19
N TYR A 348 -1.75 -16.81 10.96
CA TYR A 348 -2.43 -18.08 10.68
C TYR A 348 -3.52 -17.86 9.63
N ASP A 349 -3.17 -18.18 8.39
CA ASP A 349 -3.96 -17.86 7.20
C ASP A 349 -5.33 -18.55 7.18
N GLY A 350 -5.36 -19.83 7.52
CA GLY A 350 -6.60 -20.60 7.63
C GLY A 350 -7.52 -20.17 8.78
N SER A 351 -6.93 -19.66 9.86
CA SER A 351 -7.65 -19.13 11.02
C SER A 351 -8.73 -20.10 11.57
N MET A 352 -9.77 -19.62 12.26
CA MET A 352 -10.81 -20.51 12.79
C MET A 352 -11.57 -21.29 11.70
N HIS A 353 -11.65 -20.81 10.46
CA HIS A 353 -12.27 -21.55 9.36
C HIS A 353 -11.51 -22.85 9.08
N GLU A 354 -10.19 -22.81 8.86
CA GLU A 354 -9.40 -24.03 8.70
C GLU A 354 -9.33 -24.85 9.99
N TRP A 355 -9.16 -24.20 11.15
CA TRP A 355 -9.07 -24.88 12.46
C TRP A 355 -10.29 -25.77 12.72
N SER A 356 -11.50 -25.21 12.56
CA SER A 356 -12.76 -25.87 12.94
C SER A 356 -13.42 -26.73 11.85
N LEU A 357 -12.83 -26.82 10.65
CA LEU A 357 -13.21 -27.84 9.66
C LEU A 357 -12.83 -29.27 10.10
N ASP A 358 -11.94 -29.39 11.08
CA ASP A 358 -11.55 -30.65 11.72
C ASP A 358 -12.11 -30.70 13.15
N ALA A 359 -13.12 -31.55 13.35
CA ALA A 359 -13.84 -31.67 14.62
C ALA A 359 -13.00 -32.31 15.76
N ILE A 360 -11.80 -32.83 15.47
CA ILE A 360 -10.88 -33.36 16.50
C ILE A 360 -10.11 -32.21 17.17
N ARG A 361 -9.97 -31.06 16.50
CA ARG A 361 -9.19 -29.93 17.04
C ARG A 361 -9.97 -29.20 18.13
N PRO A 362 -9.40 -29.06 19.35
CA PRO A 362 -10.13 -28.50 20.47
C PRO A 362 -10.44 -27.02 20.27
N VAL A 363 -11.54 -26.58 20.89
CA VAL A 363 -11.89 -25.17 21.07
C VAL A 363 -12.22 -24.89 22.54
N THR A 364 -11.97 -23.66 22.97
CA THR A 364 -12.34 -23.19 24.31
C THR A 364 -13.41 -22.11 24.17
N SER A 365 -14.49 -22.23 24.94
CA SER A 365 -15.54 -21.22 25.04
C SER A 365 -15.76 -20.84 26.50
N LEU A 366 -16.52 -19.77 26.75
CA LEU A 366 -17.12 -19.58 28.07
C LEU A 366 -17.98 -20.81 28.40
N LYS A 367 -17.87 -21.28 29.63
CA LYS A 367 -18.86 -22.15 30.27
C LYS A 367 -19.57 -21.29 31.30
N MET A 368 -20.89 -21.27 31.28
CA MET A 368 -21.66 -20.76 32.41
C MET A 368 -21.81 -21.88 33.43
N GLU A 369 -21.83 -21.51 34.71
CA GLU A 369 -22.04 -22.41 35.85
C GLU A 369 -23.53 -22.72 36.05
#